data_AF-A0AAD1S7I2-F1
#
_entry.id   AF-A0AAD1S7I2-F1
#
_cell.length_a   1.000
_cell.length_b   1.000
_cell.length_c   1.000
_cell.angle_alpha   90.00
_cell.angle_beta   90.00
_cell.angle_gamma   90.00
#
_symmetry.space_group_name_H-M   'P 1'
#
loop_
_entity.id
_entity.type
_entity.pdbx_description
1 polymer ?
#
loop_
_entity_poly.entity_id
_entity_poly.type
_entity_poly.pdbx_seq_one_letter_code
_entity_poly.pdbx_strand_id
1 'polypeptide(L)'
;MAVMEDRRTWKNVMIRGIPEQIGTAEIPHLVRRLLTHLFSAKQAKMMALDGCFRLPVPTSCSTEGNRDVIARFQNGPDRQAFLTALQNKSPYDFKGHTLMFYTGLSRAILEWRRSLKPLTMELI
;
A
#
# COMPACT_ATOMS: atom_id res chain seq x y z
N MET A 1 9.85 -11.93 17.08
CA MET A 1 9.34 -12.24 15.72
C MET A 1 8.71 -11.03 15.03
N ALA A 2 7.80 -10.29 15.67
CA ALA A 2 7.17 -9.08 15.10
C ALA A 2 8.14 -8.04 14.52
N VAL A 3 9.26 -7.75 15.19
CA VAL A 3 10.27 -6.78 14.73
C VAL A 3 10.94 -7.21 13.41
N MET A 4 11.12 -8.52 13.20
CA MET A 4 11.72 -9.04 11.97
C MET A 4 10.75 -9.03 10.79
N GLU A 5 9.46 -9.31 11.04
CA GLU A 5 8.41 -9.19 10.03
C GLU A 5 8.21 -7.74 9.60
N ASP A 6 8.25 -6.80 10.55
CA ASP A 6 8.11 -5.38 10.25
C ASP A 6 9.31 -4.86 9.43
N ARG A 7 10.53 -5.34 9.70
CA ARG A 7 11.71 -5.13 8.83
C ARG A 7 11.57 -5.72 7.43
N ARG A 8 10.62 -6.63 7.17
CA ARG A 8 10.32 -7.11 5.81
C ARG A 8 9.19 -6.33 5.16
N THR A 9 8.24 -5.80 5.95
CA THR A 9 7.05 -5.11 5.42
C THR A 9 7.15 -3.59 5.42
N TRP A 10 8.15 -2.98 6.07
CA TRP A 10 8.33 -1.52 6.13
C TRP A 10 8.45 -0.84 4.76
N LYS A 11 8.98 -1.55 3.75
CA LYS A 11 9.07 -1.07 2.36
C LYS A 11 7.79 -1.28 1.56
N ASN A 12 6.82 -2.00 2.11
CA ASN A 12 5.57 -2.33 1.43
C ASN A 12 4.54 -1.23 1.64
N VAL A 13 3.82 -0.95 0.56
CA VAL A 13 2.55 -0.24 0.55
C VAL A 13 1.48 -1.23 0.12
N MET A 14 0.42 -1.28 0.90
CA MET A 14 -0.78 -2.04 0.57
C MET A 14 -1.74 -1.13 -0.17
N ILE A 15 -2.35 -1.65 -1.23
CA ILE A 15 -3.32 -0.93 -2.07
C ILE A 15 -4.57 -1.79 -2.18
N ARG A 16 -5.70 -1.25 -1.76
CA ARG A 16 -7.02 -1.88 -1.87
C ARG A 16 -7.86 -1.17 -2.91
N GLY A 17 -8.72 -1.93 -3.59
CA GLY A 17 -9.66 -1.40 -4.58
C GLY A 17 -9.19 -1.52 -6.02
N ILE A 18 -8.01 -2.11 -6.28
CA ILE A 18 -7.55 -2.38 -7.65
C ILE A 18 -8.40 -3.52 -8.24
N PRO A 19 -9.17 -3.27 -9.32
CA PRO A 19 -10.04 -4.29 -9.93
C PRO A 19 -9.27 -5.55 -10.34
N GLU A 20 -9.85 -6.72 -10.18
CA GLU A 20 -9.22 -8.00 -10.55
C GLU A 20 -8.90 -8.11 -12.05
N GLN A 21 -9.58 -7.33 -12.90
CA GLN A 21 -9.29 -7.24 -14.34
C GLN A 21 -7.89 -6.71 -14.62
N ILE A 22 -7.32 -5.90 -13.71
CA ILE A 22 -5.95 -5.40 -13.82
C ILE A 22 -5.00 -6.53 -13.41
N GLY A 23 -4.39 -7.17 -14.40
CA GLY A 23 -3.49 -8.30 -14.20
C GLY A 23 -2.25 -7.93 -13.37
N THR A 24 -1.62 -8.92 -12.74
CA THR A 24 -0.42 -8.69 -11.91
C THR A 24 0.72 -7.98 -12.66
N ALA A 25 0.84 -8.24 -13.97
CA ALA A 25 1.82 -7.58 -14.84
C ALA A 25 1.54 -6.08 -15.06
N GLU A 26 0.29 -5.65 -14.93
CA GLU A 26 -0.12 -4.25 -15.15
C GLU A 26 0.00 -3.38 -13.90
N ILE A 27 0.04 -4.02 -12.72
CA ILE A 27 0.13 -3.32 -11.43
C ILE A 27 1.37 -2.40 -11.34
N PRO A 28 2.60 -2.82 -11.71
CA PRO A 28 3.75 -1.94 -11.68
C PRO A 28 3.56 -0.66 -12.50
N HIS A 29 2.90 -0.78 -13.67
CA HIS A 29 2.60 0.36 -14.53
C HIS A 29 1.56 1.29 -13.89
N LEU A 30 0.55 0.74 -13.20
CA LEU A 30 -0.42 1.51 -12.44
C LEU A 30 0.26 2.29 -11.30
N VAL A 31 1.08 1.63 -10.49
CA VAL A 31 1.82 2.28 -9.40
C VAL A 31 2.75 3.36 -9.94
N ARG A 32 3.39 3.10 -11.09
CA ARG A 32 4.24 4.11 -11.76
C ARG A 32 3.45 5.34 -12.20
N ARG A 33 2.24 5.16 -12.75
CA ARG A 33 1.35 6.27 -13.11
C ARG A 33 0.94 7.09 -11.90
N LEU A 34 0.65 6.43 -10.77
CA LEU A 34 0.36 7.12 -9.51
C LEU A 34 1.56 7.96 -9.04
N LEU A 35 2.78 7.40 -9.10
CA LEU A 35 4.00 8.13 -8.76
C LEU A 35 4.18 9.39 -9.62
N THR A 36 3.97 9.29 -10.94
CA THR A 36 4.08 10.45 -11.84
C THR A 36 2.97 11.49 -11.66
N HIS A 37 1.83 11.12 -11.07
CA HIS A 37 0.75 12.06 -10.76
C HIS A 37 1.01 12.79 -9.43
N LEU A 38 1.71 12.15 -8.49
CA LEU A 38 1.98 12.70 -7.16
C LEU A 38 3.29 13.48 -7.09
N PHE A 39 4.27 13.11 -7.91
CA PHE A 39 5.62 13.66 -7.89
C PHE A 39 6.03 14.15 -9.27
N SER A 40 7.03 15.04 -9.31
CA SER A 40 7.63 15.44 -10.59
C SER A 40 8.20 14.22 -11.34
N ALA A 41 8.25 14.28 -12.67
CA ALA A 41 8.75 13.17 -13.48
C ALA A 41 10.16 12.70 -13.06
N LYS A 42 11.03 13.63 -12.64
CA LYS A 42 12.38 13.34 -12.14
C LYS A 42 12.34 12.54 -10.82
N GLN A 43 11.55 13.00 -9.85
CA GLN A 43 11.38 12.31 -8.56
C GLN A 43 10.73 10.94 -8.74
N ALA A 44 9.63 10.88 -9.49
CA ALA A 44 8.96 9.64 -9.81
C ALA A 44 9.94 8.65 -10.47
N LYS A 45 10.85 9.11 -11.33
CA LYS A 45 11.85 8.26 -11.98
C LYS A 45 12.79 7.58 -10.98
N MET A 46 13.20 8.31 -9.94
CA MET A 46 14.12 7.85 -8.90
C MET A 46 13.48 6.86 -7.92
N MET A 47 12.16 6.95 -7.72
CA MET A 47 11.43 6.04 -6.84
C MET A 47 11.25 4.69 -7.51
N ALA A 48 12.11 3.74 -7.16
CA ALA A 48 12.13 2.40 -7.73
C ALA A 48 11.33 1.38 -6.89
N LEU A 49 10.71 0.43 -7.60
CA LEU A 49 9.95 -0.66 -7.01
C LEU A 49 10.73 -1.97 -7.14
N ASP A 50 10.82 -2.74 -6.07
CA ASP A 50 11.38 -4.10 -6.08
C ASP A 50 10.39 -5.12 -6.65
N GLY A 51 9.10 -4.85 -6.53
CA GLY A 51 8.06 -5.73 -7.06
C GLY A 51 6.66 -5.33 -6.65
N CYS A 52 5.68 -5.81 -7.41
CA CYS A 52 4.26 -5.66 -7.10
C CYS A 52 3.54 -7.00 -7.22
N PHE A 53 2.66 -7.32 -6.27
CA PHE A 53 1.95 -8.61 -6.24
C PHE A 53 0.60 -8.50 -5.52
N ARG A 54 -0.37 -9.35 -5.89
CA ARG A 54 -1.65 -9.47 -5.21
C ARG A 54 -1.57 -10.44 -4.02
N LEU A 55 -2.36 -10.20 -3.00
CA LEU A 55 -2.59 -11.08 -1.85
C LEU A 55 -4.08 -11.37 -1.68
N PRO A 56 -4.47 -12.59 -1.27
CA PRO A 56 -3.61 -13.73 -0.96
C PRO A 56 -3.06 -14.45 -2.21
N VAL A 57 -1.95 -15.16 -2.02
CA VAL A 57 -1.40 -16.15 -2.96
C VAL A 57 -1.62 -17.52 -2.31
N PRO A 58 -2.19 -18.52 -3.00
CA PRO A 58 -2.54 -18.57 -4.43
C PRO A 58 -3.82 -17.81 -4.81
N THR A 59 -3.94 -17.48 -6.11
CA THR A 59 -5.07 -16.76 -6.73
C THR A 59 -6.44 -17.41 -6.50
N SER A 60 -6.45 -18.70 -6.18
CA SER A 60 -7.64 -19.50 -5.91
C SER A 60 -8.24 -19.27 -4.52
N CYS A 61 -7.55 -18.51 -3.65
CA CYS A 61 -8.15 -18.07 -2.39
C CYS A 61 -9.33 -17.15 -2.69
N SER A 62 -10.54 -17.68 -2.51
CA SER A 62 -11.79 -16.93 -2.58
C SER A 62 -11.74 -15.75 -1.61
N THR A 63 -11.57 -14.55 -2.14
CA THR A 63 -11.79 -13.30 -1.41
C THR A 63 -13.12 -12.70 -1.85
N GLU A 64 -13.99 -12.39 -0.89
CA GLU A 64 -15.15 -11.53 -1.15
C GLU A 64 -14.62 -10.11 -1.44
N GLY A 65 -14.40 -9.82 -2.72
CA GLY A 65 -13.94 -8.50 -3.20
C GLY A 65 -12.54 -8.49 -3.83
N ASN A 66 -12.12 -7.30 -4.25
CA ASN A 66 -10.83 -7.05 -4.88
C ASN A 66 -9.69 -7.35 -3.91
N ARG A 67 -8.72 -8.17 -4.36
CA ARG A 67 -7.53 -8.52 -3.58
C ARG A 67 -6.66 -7.32 -3.33
N ASP A 68 -6.02 -7.33 -2.17
CA ASP A 68 -5.05 -6.30 -1.82
C ASP A 68 -3.78 -6.49 -2.66
N VAL A 69 -3.19 -5.37 -3.07
CA VAL A 69 -1.96 -5.33 -3.83
C VAL A 69 -0.85 -4.82 -2.93
N ILE A 70 0.30 -5.49 -2.94
CA ILE A 70 1.54 -4.97 -2.36
C ILE A 70 2.35 -4.34 -3.47
N ALA A 71 2.74 -3.08 -3.26
CA ALA A 71 3.83 -2.43 -3.97
C ALA A 71 5.03 -2.32 -3.01
N ARG A 72 6.14 -2.97 -3.34
CA ARG A 72 7.38 -2.92 -2.55
C ARG A 72 8.33 -1.90 -3.16
N PHE A 73 8.71 -0.90 -2.38
CA PHE A 73 9.72 0.09 -2.78
C PHE A 73 11.13 -0.43 -2.48
N GLN A 74 12.12 0.04 -3.24
CA GLN A 74 13.53 -0.23 -2.96
C GLN A 74 13.98 0.42 -1.64
N ASN A 75 13.48 1.62 -1.35
CA ASN A 75 13.87 2.40 -0.19
C ASN A 75 12.64 2.77 0.66
N GLY A 76 12.76 2.67 1.98
CA GLY A 76 11.67 3.08 2.88
C GLY A 76 11.36 4.58 2.88
N PRO A 77 12.34 5.50 2.70
CA PRO A 77 12.03 6.91 2.53
C PRO A 77 11.10 7.19 1.35
N ASP A 78 11.29 6.52 0.22
CA ASP A 78 10.41 6.66 -0.96
C ASP A 78 8.99 6.19 -0.64
N ARG A 79 8.88 5.04 0.03
CA ARG A 79 7.60 4.52 0.52
C ARG A 79 6.91 5.51 1.46
N GLN A 80 7.65 6.12 2.38
CA GLN A 80 7.09 7.07 3.34
C GLN A 80 6.62 8.34 2.63
N ALA A 81 7.43 8.89 1.71
CA ALA A 81 7.05 10.03 0.90
C ALA A 81 5.77 9.75 0.09
N PHE A 82 5.69 8.56 -0.53
CA PHE A 82 4.51 8.12 -1.27
C PHE A 82 3.25 8.09 -0.40
N LEU A 83 3.32 7.47 0.78
CA LEU A 83 2.18 7.41 1.70
C LEU A 83 1.79 8.80 2.24
N THR A 84 2.76 9.64 2.59
CA THR A 84 2.49 11.01 3.04
C THR A 84 1.78 11.82 1.95
N ALA A 85 2.20 11.69 0.68
CA ALA A 85 1.56 12.37 -0.44
C ALA A 85 0.10 11.92 -0.67
N LEU A 86 -0.22 10.67 -0.30
CA LEU A 86 -1.56 10.09 -0.40
C LEU A 86 -2.43 10.34 0.83
N GLN A 87 -1.83 10.65 1.98
CA GLN A 87 -2.54 10.82 3.25
C GLN A 87 -3.58 11.94 3.18
N ASN A 88 -3.31 12.99 2.41
CA ASN A 88 -4.22 14.11 2.17
C ASN A 88 -5.19 13.88 1.00
N LYS A 89 -5.09 12.75 0.31
CA LYS A 89 -5.84 12.42 -0.91
C LYS A 89 -6.53 11.06 -0.84
N SER A 90 -6.72 10.53 0.37
CA SER A 90 -7.41 9.26 0.60
C SER A 90 -8.85 9.53 1.07
N PRO A 91 -9.88 8.96 0.42
CA PRO A 91 -9.80 7.98 -0.68
C PRO A 91 -9.33 8.61 -2.00
N TYR A 92 -8.47 7.89 -2.75
CA TYR A 92 -7.94 8.41 -4.01
C TYR A 92 -8.72 7.80 -5.18
N ASP A 93 -9.47 8.64 -5.91
CA ASP A 93 -10.17 8.19 -7.09
C ASP A 93 -9.24 8.14 -8.30
N PHE A 94 -9.01 6.91 -8.79
CA PHE A 94 -8.22 6.65 -9.99
C PHE A 94 -9.09 5.96 -11.03
N LYS A 95 -9.40 6.66 -12.12
CA LYS A 95 -10.20 6.14 -13.24
C LYS A 95 -11.56 5.55 -12.82
N GLY A 96 -12.23 6.18 -11.86
CA GLY A 96 -13.52 5.71 -11.34
C GLY A 96 -13.41 4.56 -10.32
N HIS A 97 -12.20 4.19 -9.89
CA HIS A 97 -11.97 3.26 -8.80
C HIS A 97 -11.43 4.00 -7.59
N THR A 98 -12.11 3.83 -6.45
CA THR A 98 -11.66 4.37 -5.18
C THR A 98 -10.56 3.49 -4.60
N LEU A 99 -9.34 4.01 -4.57
CA LEU A 99 -8.16 3.32 -4.05
C LEU A 99 -7.89 3.75 -2.61
N MET A 100 -7.62 2.76 -1.76
CA MET A 100 -7.14 2.98 -0.39
C MET A 100 -5.70 2.50 -0.26
N PHE A 101 -4.88 3.30 0.41
CA PHE A 101 -3.46 3.03 0.62
C PHE A 101 -3.15 2.93 2.11
N TYR A 102 -2.39 1.92 2.50
CA TYR A 102 -2.00 1.75 3.89
C TYR A 102 -0.66 1.05 4.03
N THR A 103 -0.12 1.16 5.24
CA THR A 103 1.16 0.56 5.63
C THR A 103 1.02 -0.96 5.76
N GLY A 104 1.94 -1.73 5.16
CA GLY A 104 2.09 -3.15 5.50
C GLY A 104 2.68 -3.30 6.90
N LEU A 105 1.86 -3.64 7.89
CA LEU A 105 2.26 -3.82 9.29
C LEU A 105 2.16 -5.28 9.68
N SER A 106 3.05 -5.71 10.57
CA SER A 106 2.90 -7.03 11.21
C SER A 106 1.59 -7.12 12.01
N ARG A 107 1.05 -8.33 12.11
CA ARG A 107 -0.18 -8.60 12.87
C ARG A 107 -0.10 -8.10 14.32
N ALA A 108 1.05 -8.32 14.97
CA ALA A 108 1.28 -7.88 16.34
C ALA A 108 1.17 -6.36 16.50
N ILE A 109 1.67 -5.58 15.54
CA ILE A 109 1.55 -4.11 15.58
C ILE A 109 0.12 -3.68 15.31
N LEU A 110 -0.60 -4.37 14.42
CA LEU A 110 -2.03 -4.09 14.19
C LEU A 110 -2.87 -4.36 15.44
N GLU A 111 -2.61 -5.46 16.13
CA GLU A 111 -3.29 -5.81 17.39
C GLU A 111 -2.98 -4.79 18.48
N TRP A 112 -1.71 -4.39 18.63
CA TRP A 112 -1.31 -3.33 19.56
C TRP A 112 -1.97 -1.98 19.25
N ARG A 113 -2.04 -1.57 17.98
CA ARG A 113 -2.76 -0.35 17.58
C ARG A 113 -4.25 -0.43 17.90
N ARG A 114 -4.88 -1.60 17.71
CA ARG A 114 -6.28 -1.82 18.07
C ARG A 114 -6.51 -1.73 19.59
N SER A 115 -5.58 -2.23 20.41
CA SER A 115 -5.69 -2.11 21.86
C SER A 115 -5.54 -0.68 22.37
N LEU A 116 -4.89 0.21 21.61
CA LEU A 116 -4.79 1.63 21.93
C LEU A 116 -6.04 2.44 21.53
N LYS A 117 -6.94 1.86 20.73
CA LYS A 117 -8.13 2.56 20.21
C LYS A 117 -8.99 3.21 21.33
N PRO A 118 -9.27 2.54 22.47
CA PRO A 118 -10.04 3.14 23.56
C PRO A 118 -9.40 4.42 24.09
N LEU A 119 -8.08 4.43 24.28
CA LEU A 119 -7.33 5.59 24.77
C LEU A 119 -7.35 6.76 23.79
N THR A 120 -7.26 6.47 22.49
CA THR A 120 -7.26 7.52 21.45
C THR A 120 -8.64 8.11 21.19
N MET A 121 -9.73 7.41 21.54
CA MET A 121 -11.10 7.92 21.39
C MET A 121 -11.48 8.93 22.49
N GLU A 122 -10.78 8.92 23.63
CA GLU A 122 -10.97 9.89 24.72
C GLU A 122 -10.17 11.20 24.52
N LEU A 123 -9.27 11.23 23.53
CA LEU A 123 -8.38 12.38 23.23
C LEU A 123 -8.88 13.25 22.06
N ILE A 124 -10.06 12.96 21.51
CA ILE A 124 -10.72 13.69 20.40
C ILE A 124 -12.04 14.23 20.93
#